data_AF-A0A7J6MRZ8-F1
#
_entry.id   AF-A0A7J6MRZ8-F1
#
_cell.length_a   1.000
_cell.length_b   1.000
_cell.length_c   1.000
_cell.angle_alpha   90.00
_cell.angle_beta   90.00
_cell.angle_gamma   90.00
#
_symmetry.space_group_name_H-M   'P 1'
#
loop_
_entity.id
_entity.type
_entity.pdbx_description
1 polymer ?
#
loop_
_entity_poly.entity_id
_entity_poly.type
_entity_poly.pdbx_seq_one_letter_code
_entity_poly.pdbx_strand_id
1 'polypeptide(L)'
;MAFNLSLKESSSAKRARVTAAASKASKPAFSVADAPSEPSDTPTEPAAPELDLDSLAELRDDGCTLADAGEFREAISSWSRIVRAGKAGADVHNWIAQAYMELDEDWRAVHHAEIAYTGDRGYALTYARALFNYGELEKCKDIIDDNVDTATQEDKKDMISLLADVGRLSSLVEKDMAEHHRGVVVNGRTVTMPFWETAQRVDYDEEGRPHVKAPEEAGKRTSDDTHDVD
;
A
#
# COMPACT_ATOMS: atom_id res chain seq x y z
N MET A 1 -24.68 6.88 -20.08
CA MET A 1 -25.05 5.73 -19.25
C MET A 1 -24.22 5.83 -17.98
N ALA A 2 -24.83 6.19 -16.85
CA ALA A 2 -24.14 6.26 -15.56
C ALA A 2 -24.01 4.83 -15.02
N PHE A 3 -22.78 4.38 -14.79
CA PHE A 3 -22.46 3.06 -14.25
C PHE A 3 -22.77 3.10 -12.75
N ASN A 4 -23.99 2.70 -12.38
CA ASN A 4 -24.42 2.65 -10.98
C ASN A 4 -24.04 1.27 -10.44
N LEU A 5 -22.81 1.15 -9.94
CA LEU A 5 -22.31 -0.03 -9.24
C LEU A 5 -23.06 -0.10 -7.90
N SER A 6 -24.23 -0.73 -7.92
CA SER A 6 -24.91 -1.18 -6.71
C SER A 6 -24.10 -2.33 -6.12
N LEU A 7 -23.07 -1.97 -5.33
CA LEU A 7 -22.34 -2.91 -4.48
C LEU A 7 -23.36 -3.52 -3.52
N LYS A 8 -23.83 -4.72 -3.85
CA LYS A 8 -24.48 -5.59 -2.88
C LYS A 8 -23.45 -5.92 -1.81
N GLU A 9 -23.76 -5.51 -0.58
CA GLU A 9 -23.11 -5.91 0.66
C GLU A 9 -22.89 -7.44 0.66
N SER A 10 -21.69 -7.88 0.26
CA SER A 10 -21.23 -9.25 0.47
C SER A 10 -20.29 -9.22 1.67
N SER A 11 -20.93 -9.26 2.83
CA SER A 11 -20.54 -10.04 4.00
C SER A 11 -19.05 -10.36 4.13
N SER A 12 -18.41 -9.62 5.03
CA SER A 12 -17.71 -10.15 6.21
C SER A 12 -17.49 -11.68 6.22
N ALA A 13 -16.20 -12.06 6.30
CA ALA A 13 -15.63 -13.35 6.72
C ALA A 13 -14.76 -14.08 5.68
N LYS A 14 -13.50 -13.65 5.54
CA LYS A 14 -12.34 -14.52 5.25
C LYS A 14 -11.09 -13.82 5.75
N ARG A 15 -10.75 -14.05 7.02
CA ARG A 15 -9.66 -14.94 7.46
C ARG A 15 -8.26 -14.41 7.13
N ALA A 16 -7.64 -13.93 8.21
CA ALA A 16 -6.23 -14.05 8.52
C ALA A 16 -5.59 -15.29 7.88
N ARG A 17 -4.60 -15.06 7.02
CA ARG A 17 -3.55 -16.04 6.71
C ARG A 17 -2.27 -15.29 6.39
N VAL A 18 -1.50 -15.02 7.44
CA VAL A 18 -0.09 -14.63 7.33
C VAL A 18 0.68 -15.89 6.95
N THR A 19 1.14 -15.98 5.71
CA THR A 19 2.21 -16.90 5.31
C THR A 19 3.41 -16.08 4.88
N ALA A 20 4.41 -16.04 5.76
CA ALA A 20 5.72 -15.47 5.50
C ALA A 20 6.47 -16.35 4.49
N ALA A 21 6.72 -15.80 3.30
CA ALA A 21 7.72 -16.32 2.38
C ALA A 21 8.96 -15.42 2.47
N ALA A 22 9.96 -15.90 3.21
CA ALA A 22 11.26 -15.26 3.34
C ALA A 22 12.06 -15.40 2.03
N SER A 23 12.23 -14.30 1.30
CA SER A 23 13.20 -14.23 0.20
C SER A 23 14.46 -13.51 0.69
N LYS A 24 15.55 -14.27 0.75
CA LYS A 24 16.91 -13.76 0.95
C LYS A 24 17.35 -13.03 -0.33
N ALA A 25 17.66 -11.75 -0.22
CA ALA A 25 18.42 -11.05 -1.25
C ALA A 25 19.62 -10.34 -0.62
N SER A 26 20.79 -10.89 -0.95
CA SER A 26 22.12 -10.43 -0.61
C SER A 26 22.41 -9.05 -1.25
N LYS A 27 22.84 -8.08 -0.45
CA LYS A 27 23.52 -6.88 -0.96
C LYS A 27 24.96 -7.24 -1.36
N PRO A 28 25.46 -6.64 -2.44
CA PRO A 28 26.81 -6.09 -2.39
C PRO A 28 26.81 -4.59 -2.71
N ALA A 29 27.68 -3.88 -1.99
CA ALA A 29 27.99 -2.48 -2.21
C ALA A 29 28.76 -2.34 -3.54
N PHE A 30 28.26 -1.49 -4.44
CA PHE A 30 28.97 -1.12 -5.65
C PHE A 30 29.64 0.24 -5.43
N SER A 31 30.97 0.24 -5.52
CA SER A 31 31.82 1.43 -5.54
C SER A 31 31.59 2.17 -6.87
N VAL A 32 31.23 3.45 -6.78
CA VAL A 32 31.09 4.34 -7.94
C VAL A 32 32.49 4.74 -8.40
N ALA A 33 33.03 3.96 -9.33
CA ALA A 33 34.17 4.36 -10.15
C ALA A 33 33.64 5.05 -11.41
N ASP A 34 34.28 6.17 -11.73
CA ASP A 34 34.08 7.06 -12.86
C ASP A 34 33.93 6.28 -14.18
N ALA A 35 32.71 6.26 -14.73
CA ALA A 35 32.39 5.58 -15.97
C ALA A 35 32.41 6.57 -17.14
N PRO A 36 33.06 6.24 -18.28
CA PRO A 36 33.02 7.07 -19.47
C PRO A 36 31.58 7.17 -20.00
N SER A 37 31.15 8.39 -20.34
CA SER A 37 29.86 8.68 -20.94
C SER A 37 29.65 7.87 -22.23
N GLU A 38 28.95 6.74 -22.12
CA GLU A 38 28.46 6.01 -23.28
C GLU A 38 27.32 6.82 -23.94
N PRO A 39 27.26 6.86 -25.29
CA PRO A 39 26.14 7.46 -25.99
C PRO A 39 24.86 6.71 -25.63
N SER A 40 23.92 7.44 -25.04
CA SER A 40 22.60 6.94 -24.66
C SER A 40 21.80 6.60 -25.92
N ASP A 41 21.98 5.38 -26.43
CA ASP A 41 21.04 4.73 -27.34
C ASP A 41 19.79 4.39 -26.50
N THR A 42 18.93 5.38 -26.27
CA THR A 42 17.60 5.13 -25.74
C THR A 42 16.90 4.18 -26.72
N PRO A 43 16.50 2.97 -26.29
CA PRO A 43 15.62 2.14 -27.09
C PRO A 43 14.39 2.97 -27.39
N THR A 44 14.20 3.32 -28.66
CA THR A 44 12.98 3.96 -29.13
C THR A 44 11.88 2.93 -28.89
N GLU A 45 11.18 3.08 -27.77
CA GLU A 45 10.03 2.25 -27.41
C GLU A 45 9.10 2.25 -28.63
N PRO A 46 8.82 1.08 -29.24
CA PRO A 46 8.08 1.01 -30.47
C PRO A 46 6.74 1.72 -30.25
N ALA A 47 6.44 2.70 -31.10
CA ALA A 47 5.22 3.48 -31.02
C ALA A 47 4.03 2.53 -30.83
N ALA A 48 3.32 2.69 -29.72
CA ALA A 48 2.18 1.85 -29.41
C ALA A 48 1.21 1.87 -30.60
N PRO A 49 0.65 0.71 -30.99
CA PRO A 49 -0.28 0.66 -32.12
C PRO A 49 -1.42 1.65 -31.87
N GLU A 50 -1.69 2.51 -32.85
CA GLU A 50 -2.84 3.42 -32.80
C GLU A 50 -4.11 2.58 -32.73
N LEU A 51 -4.75 2.57 -31.56
CA LEU A 51 -6.07 1.96 -31.38
C LEU A 51 -7.12 2.94 -31.93
N ASP A 52 -8.03 2.43 -32.76
CA ASP A 52 -9.21 3.19 -33.15
C ASP A 52 -10.22 3.33 -32.00
N LEU A 53 -11.21 4.21 -32.16
CA LEU A 53 -12.20 4.49 -31.12
C LEU A 53 -13.07 3.27 -30.80
N ASP A 54 -13.38 2.45 -31.80
CA ASP A 54 -14.21 1.26 -31.62
C ASP A 54 -13.48 0.21 -30.77
N SER A 55 -12.18 0.00 -31.03
CA SER A 55 -11.32 -0.87 -30.22
C SER A 55 -11.21 -0.40 -28.76
N LEU A 56 -11.25 0.91 -28.50
CA LEU A 56 -11.23 1.44 -27.14
C LEU A 56 -12.53 1.18 -26.38
N ALA A 57 -13.67 1.27 -27.08
CA ALA A 57 -14.98 0.95 -26.51
C ALA A 57 -15.09 -0.55 -26.18
N GLU A 58 -14.65 -1.43 -27.09
CA GLU A 58 -14.60 -2.87 -26.85
C GLU A 58 -13.73 -3.22 -25.64
N LEU A 59 -12.53 -2.64 -25.53
CA LEU A 59 -11.66 -2.87 -24.36
C LEU A 59 -12.28 -2.42 -23.04
N ARG A 60 -13.06 -1.34 -23.06
CA ARG A 60 -13.78 -0.84 -21.89
C ARG A 60 -14.86 -1.83 -21.47
N ASP A 61 -15.70 -2.25 -22.41
CA ASP A 61 -16.84 -3.13 -22.17
C ASP A 61 -16.39 -4.55 -21.78
N ASP A 62 -15.34 -5.07 -22.41
CA ASP A 62 -14.70 -6.33 -22.04
C ASP A 62 -14.16 -6.28 -20.61
N GLY A 63 -13.44 -5.19 -20.27
CA GLY A 63 -12.92 -5.01 -18.92
C GLY A 63 -14.04 -4.95 -17.87
N CYS A 64 -15.14 -4.25 -18.16
CA CYS A 64 -16.31 -4.24 -17.27
C CYS A 64 -16.92 -5.64 -17.12
N THR A 65 -17.09 -6.37 -18.21
CA THR A 65 -17.65 -7.73 -18.20
C THR A 65 -16.78 -8.69 -17.39
N LEU A 66 -15.45 -8.59 -17.52
CA LEU A 66 -14.49 -9.38 -16.75
C LEU A 66 -14.53 -9.03 -15.26
N ALA A 67 -14.59 -7.74 -14.92
CA ALA A 67 -14.69 -7.29 -13.53
C ALA A 67 -16.00 -7.76 -12.87
N ASP A 68 -17.13 -7.69 -13.59
CA ASP A 68 -18.43 -8.20 -13.12
C ASP A 68 -18.40 -9.73 -12.89
N ALA A 69 -17.54 -10.45 -13.61
CA ALA A 69 -17.27 -11.88 -13.40
C ALA A 69 -16.27 -12.17 -12.28
N GLY A 70 -15.64 -11.15 -11.68
CA GLY A 70 -14.60 -11.27 -10.66
C GLY A 70 -13.18 -11.55 -11.22
N GLU A 71 -13.00 -11.50 -12.54
CA GLU A 71 -11.72 -11.71 -13.23
C GLU A 71 -10.91 -10.40 -13.30
N PHE A 72 -10.51 -9.90 -12.12
CA PHE A 72 -9.96 -8.55 -11.98
C PHE A 72 -8.62 -8.34 -12.70
N ARG A 73 -7.77 -9.37 -12.82
CA ARG A 73 -6.46 -9.23 -13.49
C ARG A 73 -6.62 -9.05 -14.99
N GLU A 74 -7.54 -9.78 -15.59
CA GLU A 74 -7.92 -9.70 -16.99
C GLU A 74 -8.58 -8.35 -17.28
N ALA A 75 -9.48 -7.91 -16.42
CA ALA A 75 -10.10 -6.58 -16.51
C ALA A 75 -9.06 -5.45 -16.51
N ILE A 76 -8.12 -5.48 -15.55
CA ILE A 76 -7.00 -4.53 -15.47
C ILE A 76 -6.16 -4.58 -16.75
N SER A 77 -5.88 -5.75 -17.30
CA SER A 77 -5.13 -5.91 -18.54
C SER A 77 -5.82 -5.21 -19.72
N SER A 78 -7.13 -5.37 -19.85
CA SER A 78 -7.94 -4.70 -20.89
C SER A 78 -7.89 -3.18 -20.74
N TRP A 79 -8.17 -2.65 -19.54
CA TRP A 79 -8.13 -1.21 -19.28
C TRP A 79 -6.72 -0.61 -19.39
N SER A 80 -5.67 -1.34 -19.03
CA SER A 80 -4.27 -0.88 -19.16
C SER A 80 -3.84 -0.70 -20.62
N ARG A 81 -4.51 -1.37 -21.58
CA ARG A 81 -4.30 -1.10 -23.01
C ARG A 81 -4.81 0.28 -23.41
N ILE A 82 -5.93 0.73 -22.83
CA ILE A 82 -6.47 2.08 -23.03
C ILE A 82 -5.51 3.13 -22.45
N VAL A 83 -4.97 2.87 -21.26
CA VAL A 83 -3.95 3.73 -20.62
C VAL A 83 -2.69 3.84 -21.48
N ARG A 84 -2.16 2.70 -21.96
CA ARG A 84 -0.97 2.69 -22.84
C ARG A 84 -1.17 3.41 -24.17
N ALA A 85 -2.40 3.42 -24.69
CA ALA A 85 -2.73 4.21 -25.88
C ALA A 85 -2.83 5.73 -25.61
N GLY A 86 -2.70 6.17 -24.34
CA GLY A 86 -2.82 7.58 -23.96
C GLY A 86 -4.24 8.13 -24.08
N LYS A 87 -5.25 7.25 -24.06
CA LYS A 87 -6.67 7.60 -24.24
C LYS A 87 -7.51 7.38 -22.97
N ALA A 88 -6.87 7.05 -21.85
CA ALA A 88 -7.56 6.84 -20.58
C ALA A 88 -8.02 8.16 -19.97
N GLY A 89 -9.30 8.22 -19.60
CA GLY A 89 -9.85 9.24 -18.72
C GLY A 89 -9.75 8.85 -17.25
N ALA A 90 -10.27 9.73 -16.38
CA ALA A 90 -10.34 9.48 -14.94
C ALA A 90 -11.19 8.23 -14.59
N ASP A 91 -12.21 7.93 -15.38
CA ASP A 91 -13.08 6.75 -15.24
C ASP A 91 -12.30 5.43 -15.34
N VAL A 92 -11.43 5.31 -16.35
CA VAL A 92 -10.60 4.12 -16.56
C VAL A 92 -9.63 3.92 -15.38
N HIS A 93 -8.99 4.99 -14.91
CA HIS A 93 -8.13 4.92 -13.74
C HIS A 93 -8.89 4.54 -12.47
N ASN A 94 -10.12 5.03 -12.29
CA ASN A 94 -10.98 4.64 -11.19
C ASN A 94 -11.31 3.14 -11.21
N TRP A 95 -11.66 2.56 -12.37
CA TRP A 95 -11.94 1.11 -12.44
C TRP A 95 -10.70 0.26 -12.14
N ILE A 96 -9.54 0.65 -12.68
CA ILE A 96 -8.27 -0.01 -12.37
C ILE A 96 -7.97 0.05 -10.87
N ALA A 97 -8.19 1.20 -10.22
CA ALA A 97 -7.99 1.35 -8.79
C ALA A 97 -8.90 0.43 -7.98
N GLN A 98 -10.19 0.36 -8.32
CA GLN A 98 -11.14 -0.54 -7.67
C GLN A 98 -10.73 -2.01 -7.82
N ALA A 99 -10.36 -2.43 -9.03
CA ALA A 99 -9.88 -3.79 -9.25
C ALA A 99 -8.58 -4.12 -8.49
N TYR A 100 -7.66 -3.17 -8.33
CA TYR A 100 -6.49 -3.38 -7.47
C TYR A 100 -6.83 -3.47 -5.98
N MET A 101 -7.85 -2.76 -5.50
CA MET A 101 -8.33 -2.93 -4.11
C MET A 101 -8.90 -4.32 -3.89
N GLU A 102 -9.67 -4.87 -4.84
CA GLU A 102 -10.19 -6.25 -4.77
C GLU A 102 -9.08 -7.32 -4.79
N LEU A 103 -7.88 -6.96 -5.26
CA LEU A 103 -6.70 -7.84 -5.29
C LEU A 103 -5.74 -7.61 -4.11
N ASP A 104 -6.10 -6.76 -3.14
CA ASP A 104 -5.22 -6.32 -2.03
C ASP A 104 -3.88 -5.73 -2.51
N GLU A 105 -3.85 -5.13 -3.71
CA GLU A 105 -2.67 -4.46 -4.29
C GLU A 105 -2.71 -2.95 -3.98
N ASP A 106 -2.80 -2.62 -2.68
CA ASP A 106 -3.14 -1.29 -2.15
C ASP A 106 -2.33 -0.13 -2.73
N TRP A 107 -1.01 -0.30 -2.89
CA TRP A 107 -0.14 0.75 -3.43
C TRP A 107 -0.52 1.11 -4.88
N ARG A 108 -0.86 0.12 -5.71
CA ARG A 108 -1.30 0.36 -7.09
C ARG A 108 -2.69 0.98 -7.12
N ALA A 109 -3.57 0.55 -6.21
CA ALA A 109 -4.89 1.15 -6.05
C ALA A 109 -4.78 2.65 -5.73
N VAL A 110 -3.94 3.03 -4.76
CA VAL A 110 -3.70 4.45 -4.40
C VAL A 110 -3.21 5.25 -5.61
N HIS A 111 -2.22 4.73 -6.35
CA HIS A 111 -1.66 5.42 -7.51
C HIS A 111 -2.73 5.71 -8.58
N HIS A 112 -3.53 4.72 -8.96
CA HIS A 112 -4.57 4.92 -9.97
C HIS A 112 -5.73 5.77 -9.45
N ALA A 113 -6.10 5.63 -8.18
CA ALA A 113 -7.17 6.43 -7.58
C ALA A 113 -6.78 7.92 -7.47
N GLU A 114 -5.51 8.22 -7.18
CA GLU A 114 -5.00 9.60 -7.17
C GLU A 114 -5.08 10.24 -8.56
N ILE A 115 -4.71 9.51 -9.62
CA ILE A 115 -4.83 9.99 -11.00
C ILE A 115 -6.30 10.25 -11.35
N ALA A 116 -7.20 9.32 -11.00
CA ALA A 116 -8.62 9.48 -11.22
C ALA A 116 -9.18 10.70 -10.49
N TYR A 117 -8.88 10.85 -9.19
CA TYR A 117 -9.30 11.99 -8.36
C TYR A 117 -8.76 13.32 -8.88
N THR A 118 -7.51 13.34 -9.37
CA THR A 118 -6.91 14.54 -9.96
C THR A 118 -7.63 14.95 -11.25
N GLY A 119 -8.04 13.99 -12.08
CA GLY A 119 -8.79 14.23 -13.31
C GLY A 119 -10.25 14.61 -13.06
N ASP A 120 -10.88 14.01 -12.06
CA ASP A 120 -12.26 14.26 -11.66
C ASP A 120 -12.44 14.02 -10.15
N ARG A 121 -12.76 15.11 -9.43
CA ARG A 121 -12.98 15.07 -7.97
C ARG A 121 -14.19 14.21 -7.56
N GLY A 122 -15.07 13.86 -8.50
CA GLY A 122 -16.15 12.88 -8.28
C GLY A 122 -15.65 11.52 -7.79
N TYR A 123 -14.38 11.17 -8.03
CA TYR A 123 -13.77 9.92 -7.55
C TYR A 123 -13.12 10.02 -6.16
N ALA A 124 -13.43 11.05 -5.37
CA ALA A 124 -12.89 11.24 -4.02
C ALA A 124 -13.11 10.02 -3.11
N LEU A 125 -14.28 9.36 -3.19
CA LEU A 125 -14.58 8.18 -2.38
C LEU A 125 -13.64 7.01 -2.70
N THR A 126 -13.38 6.73 -3.98
CA THR A 126 -12.44 5.69 -4.40
C THR A 126 -11.04 5.98 -3.87
N TYR A 127 -10.59 7.24 -3.94
CA TYR A 127 -9.27 7.62 -3.45
C TYR A 127 -9.17 7.51 -1.92
N ALA A 128 -10.18 7.96 -1.18
CA ALA A 128 -10.24 7.78 0.26
C ALA A 128 -10.20 6.30 0.67
N ARG A 129 -10.95 5.42 -0.03
CA ARG A 129 -10.92 3.96 0.23
C ARG A 129 -9.55 3.35 -0.05
N ALA A 130 -8.90 3.73 -1.14
CA ALA A 130 -7.56 3.24 -1.45
C ALA A 130 -6.54 3.66 -0.39
N LEU A 131 -6.59 4.92 0.07
CA LEU A 131 -5.74 5.42 1.16
C LEU A 131 -6.01 4.69 2.48
N PHE A 132 -7.29 4.42 2.78
CA PHE A 132 -7.68 3.65 3.96
C PHE A 132 -7.09 2.24 3.94
N ASN A 133 -7.24 1.51 2.84
CA ASN A 133 -6.69 0.15 2.69
C ASN A 133 -5.15 0.14 2.78
N TYR A 134 -4.51 1.13 2.16
CA TYR A 134 -3.05 1.31 2.25
C TYR A 134 -2.56 1.74 3.64
N GLY A 135 -3.45 2.24 4.50
CA GLY A 135 -3.17 2.65 5.88
C GLY A 135 -2.76 4.11 6.07
N GLU A 136 -2.99 4.96 5.08
CA GLU A 136 -2.77 6.42 5.15
C GLU A 136 -4.02 7.11 5.72
N LEU A 137 -4.30 6.86 7.01
CA LEU A 137 -5.54 7.27 7.68
C LEU A 137 -5.74 8.79 7.73
N GLU A 138 -4.67 9.56 7.93
CA GLU A 138 -4.75 11.04 7.98
C GLU A 138 -5.15 11.62 6.62
N LYS A 139 -4.47 11.22 5.55
CA LYS A 139 -4.82 11.65 4.18
C LYS A 139 -6.21 11.19 3.78
N CYS A 140 -6.61 9.98 4.17
CA CYS A 140 -7.96 9.48 3.95
C CYS A 140 -9.00 10.44 4.55
N LYS A 141 -8.79 10.85 5.81
CA LYS A 141 -9.65 11.82 6.49
C LYS A 141 -9.68 13.16 5.76
N ASP A 142 -8.53 13.70 5.38
CA ASP A 142 -8.45 14.99 4.68
C ASP A 142 -9.25 14.96 3.37
N ILE A 143 -9.13 13.88 2.59
CA ILE A 143 -9.90 13.71 1.34
C ILE A 143 -11.41 13.64 1.61
N ILE A 144 -11.84 12.97 2.69
CA ILE A 144 -13.26 12.92 3.06
C ILE A 144 -13.76 14.31 3.46
N ASP A 145 -13.07 15.00 4.37
CA ASP A 145 -13.47 16.31 4.89
C ASP A 145 -13.59 17.35 3.75
N ASP A 146 -12.69 17.31 2.77
CA ASP A 146 -12.69 18.22 1.61
C ASP A 146 -13.85 17.98 0.62
N ASN A 147 -14.43 16.78 0.57
CA ASN A 147 -15.36 16.38 -0.50
C ASN A 147 -16.76 15.97 0.00
N VAL A 148 -16.97 15.75 1.30
CA VAL A 148 -18.23 15.23 1.87
C VAL A 148 -19.46 16.12 1.60
N ASP A 149 -19.26 17.42 1.40
CA ASP A 149 -20.33 18.37 1.14
C ASP A 149 -20.72 18.51 -0.34
N THR A 150 -19.81 18.15 -1.24
CA THR A 150 -20.03 18.17 -2.70
C THR A 150 -20.35 16.79 -3.27
N ALA A 151 -20.12 15.74 -2.49
CA ALA A 151 -20.43 14.35 -2.83
C ALA A 151 -21.93 14.11 -3.07
N THR A 152 -22.23 13.05 -3.83
CA THR A 152 -23.60 12.57 -3.97
C THR A 152 -24.16 12.10 -2.62
N GLN A 153 -25.48 11.99 -2.46
CA GLN A 153 -26.05 11.54 -1.18
C GLN A 153 -25.62 10.11 -0.80
N GLU A 154 -25.41 9.26 -1.80
CA GLU A 154 -24.91 7.89 -1.61
C GLU A 154 -23.44 7.91 -1.20
N ASP A 155 -22.58 8.60 -1.95
CA ASP A 155 -21.16 8.71 -1.62
C ASP A 155 -20.95 9.40 -0.27
N LYS A 156 -21.77 10.40 0.08
CA LYS A 156 -21.71 11.09 1.37
C LYS A 156 -21.95 10.12 2.52
N LYS A 157 -22.94 9.23 2.40
CA LYS A 157 -23.22 8.20 3.41
C LYS A 157 -22.01 7.27 3.57
N ASP A 158 -21.44 6.82 2.45
CA ASP A 158 -20.28 5.94 2.44
C ASP A 158 -19.03 6.62 3.01
N MET A 159 -18.80 7.90 2.69
CA MET A 159 -17.72 8.71 3.25
C MET A 159 -17.86 8.88 4.77
N ILE A 160 -19.07 9.15 5.28
CA ILE A 160 -19.33 9.27 6.72
C ILE A 160 -19.06 7.93 7.42
N SER A 161 -19.48 6.82 6.82
CA SER A 161 -19.19 5.48 7.36
C SER A 161 -17.69 5.22 7.39
N LEU A 162 -16.98 5.55 6.30
CA LEU A 162 -15.53 5.39 6.21
C LEU A 162 -14.79 6.26 7.23
N LEU A 163 -15.24 7.50 7.46
CA LEU A 163 -14.67 8.40 8.47
C LEU A 163 -14.81 7.85 9.89
N ALA A 164 -15.93 7.19 10.21
CA ALA A 164 -16.11 6.50 11.49
C ALA A 164 -15.12 5.33 11.65
N ASP A 165 -14.88 4.57 10.58
CA ASP A 165 -13.89 3.49 10.58
C ASP A 165 -12.45 4.01 10.70
N VAL A 166 -12.11 5.12 10.03
CA VAL A 166 -10.84 5.82 10.18
C VAL A 166 -10.63 6.21 11.65
N GLY A 167 -11.61 6.86 12.27
CA GLY A 167 -11.53 7.24 13.69
C GLY A 167 -11.33 6.04 14.62
N ARG A 168 -12.06 4.94 14.37
CA ARG A 168 -11.91 3.70 15.13
C ARG A 168 -10.51 3.09 14.99
N LEU A 169 -9.96 3.02 13.78
CA LEU A 169 -8.62 2.48 13.55
C LEU A 169 -7.54 3.38 14.13
N SER A 170 -7.63 4.71 13.98
CA SER A 170 -6.68 5.64 14.57
C SER A 170 -6.61 5.50 16.09
N SER A 171 -7.76 5.41 16.78
CA SER A 171 -7.78 5.18 18.24
C SER A 171 -7.19 3.83 18.65
N LEU A 172 -7.37 2.77 17.83
CA LEU A 172 -6.74 1.47 18.09
C LEU A 172 -5.21 1.55 17.94
N VAL A 173 -4.73 2.24 16.91
CA VAL A 173 -3.30 2.46 16.69
C VAL A 173 -2.71 3.28 17.84
N GLU A 174 -3.34 4.38 18.25
CA GLU A 174 -2.90 5.19 19.38
C GLU A 174 -2.82 4.37 20.69
N LYS A 175 -3.85 3.56 20.96
CA LYS A 175 -3.88 2.68 22.13
C LYS A 175 -2.76 1.64 22.08
N ASP A 176 -2.57 0.99 20.93
CA ASP A 176 -1.50 -0.01 20.74
C ASP A 176 -0.12 0.61 20.93
N MET A 177 0.10 1.81 20.41
CA MET A 177 1.34 2.57 20.57
C MET A 177 1.59 2.97 22.04
N ALA A 178 0.53 3.33 22.77
CA ALA A 178 0.60 3.66 24.20
C ALA A 178 0.88 2.43 25.08
N GLU A 179 0.27 1.28 24.76
CA GLU A 179 0.44 0.05 25.54
C GLU A 179 1.76 -0.66 25.25
N HIS A 180 2.23 -0.63 24.00
CA HIS A 180 3.36 -1.47 23.59
C HIS A 180 4.70 -0.75 23.49
N HIS A 181 4.78 0.60 23.55
CA HIS A 181 6.00 1.45 23.56
C HIS A 181 7.17 1.08 22.62
N ARG A 182 7.00 0.09 21.75
CA ARG A 182 8.04 -0.57 20.94
C ARG A 182 7.59 -0.76 19.50
N GLY A 183 6.38 -0.34 19.15
CA GLY A 183 5.89 -0.32 17.79
C GLY A 183 6.18 1.02 17.13
N VAL A 184 6.65 1.02 15.88
CA VAL A 184 6.47 2.18 14.99
C VAL A 184 5.57 1.73 13.86
N VAL A 185 4.59 2.56 13.49
CA VAL A 185 3.74 2.29 12.33
C VAL A 185 4.49 2.71 11.08
N VAL A 186 4.72 1.76 10.18
CA VAL A 186 5.33 2.00 8.86
C VAL A 186 4.33 1.53 7.81
N ASN A 187 3.81 2.46 7.00
CA ASN A 187 2.77 2.20 5.99
C ASN A 187 1.54 1.48 6.56
N GLY A 188 0.94 2.03 7.61
CA GLY A 188 -0.26 1.45 8.25
C GLY A 188 -0.06 0.13 9.01
N ARG A 189 1.17 -0.41 9.08
CA ARG A 189 1.48 -1.65 9.80
C ARG A 189 2.30 -1.34 11.05
N THR A 190 1.83 -1.80 12.21
CA THR A 190 2.61 -1.78 13.45
C THR A 190 3.80 -2.73 13.30
N VAL A 191 5.00 -2.17 13.24
CA VAL A 191 6.23 -2.94 13.31
C VAL A 191 6.73 -2.85 14.75
N THR A 192 6.58 -3.92 15.52
CA THR A 192 7.31 -4.08 16.78
C THR A 192 8.80 -4.09 16.46
N MET A 193 9.53 -3.11 16.98
CA MET A 193 10.91 -2.81 16.62
C MET A 193 11.88 -3.35 17.69
N PRO A 194 12.33 -4.63 17.62
CA PRO A 194 13.63 -4.96 18.18
C PRO A 194 14.74 -4.39 17.29
N PHE A 195 14.47 -4.00 16.03
CA PHE A 195 15.49 -3.58 15.07
C PHE A 195 16.28 -2.35 15.52
N TRP A 196 15.64 -1.28 16.02
CA TRP A 196 16.38 -0.09 16.46
C TRP A 196 16.98 -0.24 17.86
N GLU A 197 16.39 -1.05 18.77
CA GLU A 197 17.08 -1.46 20.00
C GLU A 197 18.33 -2.32 19.68
N THR A 198 18.32 -3.07 18.56
CA THR A 198 19.49 -3.78 18.05
C THR A 198 20.46 -2.81 17.35
N ALA A 199 19.96 -1.85 16.58
CA ALA A 199 20.77 -0.85 15.88
C ALA A 199 21.42 0.16 16.83
N GLN A 200 20.79 0.49 17.97
CA GLN A 200 21.42 1.25 19.06
C GLN A 200 22.56 0.47 19.75
N ARG A 201 22.63 -0.86 19.55
CA ARG A 201 23.75 -1.71 20.01
C ARG A 201 24.78 -1.99 18.91
N VAL A 202 24.58 -1.44 17.72
CA VAL A 202 25.55 -1.49 16.64
C VAL A 202 26.43 -0.26 16.77
N ASP A 203 27.60 -0.45 17.39
CA ASP A 203 28.68 0.51 17.29
C ASP A 203 29.39 0.30 15.94
N TYR A 204 29.89 1.37 15.34
CA TYR A 204 30.72 1.29 14.14
C TYR A 204 32.18 1.44 14.54
N ASP A 205 33.05 0.58 14.02
CA ASP A 205 34.50 0.73 14.19
C ASP A 205 35.05 1.89 13.34
N GLU A 206 36.36 2.17 13.45
CA GLU A 206 37.03 3.25 12.70
C GLU A 206 36.96 3.04 11.17
N GLU A 207 36.64 1.83 10.71
CA GLU A 207 36.50 1.45 9.31
C GLU A 207 35.03 1.45 8.84
N GLY A 208 34.09 1.85 9.71
CA GLY A 208 32.66 1.93 9.43
C GLY A 208 31.95 0.59 9.39
N ARG A 209 32.51 -0.48 9.98
CA ARG A 209 31.88 -1.80 10.04
C ARG A 209 31.00 -1.91 11.28
N PRO A 210 29.78 -2.47 11.14
CA PRO A 210 28.88 -2.64 12.28
C PRO A 210 29.37 -3.77 13.20
N HIS A 211 29.58 -3.46 14.48
CA HIS A 211 29.88 -4.41 15.55
C HIS A 211 28.77 -4.37 16.61
N VAL A 212 28.18 -5.53 16.89
CA VAL A 212 27.24 -5.70 18.00
C VAL A 212 28.06 -6.00 19.25
N LYS A 213 28.03 -5.11 20.25
CA LYS A 213 28.59 -5.44 21.58
C LYS A 213 27.92 -6.71 22.07
N ALA A 214 28.69 -7.79 22.19
CA ALA A 214 28.23 -8.99 22.90
C ALA A 214 27.79 -8.54 24.30
N PRO A 215 26.63 -9.00 24.81
CA PRO A 215 26.20 -8.64 26.15
C PRO A 215 27.30 -9.11 27.12
N GLU A 216 28.05 -8.16 27.65
CA GLU A 216 29.04 -8.40 28.68
C GLU A 216 28.30 -9.07 29.84
N GLU A 217 28.72 -10.30 30.13
CA GLU A 217 27.98 -11.29 30.91
C GLU A 217 27.28 -10.67 32.12
N ALA A 218 25.95 -10.61 32.05
CA ALA A 218 25.11 -10.28 33.19
C ALA A 218 25.34 -11.32 34.28
N GLY A 219 26.20 -10.97 35.23
CA GLY A 219 26.24 -11.55 36.57
C GLY A 219 26.88 -12.93 36.64
N LYS A 220 28.11 -12.95 37.16
CA LYS A 220 28.57 -14.00 38.08
C LYS A 220 27.43 -14.37 39.03
N ARG A 221 26.75 -15.51 38.79
CA ARG A 221 25.96 -16.16 39.83
C ARG A 221 26.96 -16.59 40.89
N THR A 222 27.01 -15.84 41.99
CA THR A 222 27.71 -16.25 43.20
C THR A 222 27.04 -17.52 43.70
N SER A 223 27.67 -18.66 43.40
CA SER A 223 27.38 -19.93 44.05
C SER A 223 27.89 -19.84 45.48
N ASP A 224 27.04 -19.38 46.39
CA ASP A 224 27.33 -19.42 47.83
C ASP A 224 26.00 -19.59 48.57
N ASP A 225 25.54 -20.84 48.67
CA ASP A 225 24.56 -21.23 49.68
C ASP A 225 24.58 -22.76 49.87
N THR A 226 25.63 -23.26 50.52
CA THR A 226 25.60 -24.55 51.22
C THR A 226 25.17 -24.29 52.66
N HIS A 227 23.88 -24.49 52.94
CA HIS A 227 23.38 -24.63 54.30
C HIS A 227 23.71 -26.06 54.80
N ASP A 228 24.64 -26.14 55.74
CA ASP A 228 24.78 -27.25 56.67
C ASP A 228 23.53 -27.31 57.56
N VAL A 229 22.96 -28.51 57.69
CA VAL A 229 21.89 -28.82 58.65
C VAL A 229 22.44 -29.92 59.56
N ASP A 230 22.67 -29.55 60.83
CA ASP A 230 22.90 -30.46 61.96
C ASP A 230 21.62 -31.19 62.39
#